data_AF-A0A7S3U773-F1
#
_entry.id   AF-A0A7S3U773-F1
#
_cell.length_a   1.000
_cell.length_b   1.000
_cell.length_c   1.000
_cell.angle_alpha   90.00
_cell.angle_beta   90.00
_cell.angle_gamma   90.00
#
_symmetry.space_group_name_H-M   'P 1'
#
loop_
_entity.id
_entity.type
_entity.pdbx_description
1 polymer ?
#
loop_
_entity_poly.entity_id
_entity_poly.type
_entity_poly.pdbx_seq_one_letter_code
_entity_poly.pdbx_strand_id
1 'polypeptide(L)'
;EILLNATTRRGPNGEVTGVIGVGQDITEIREITSEQERVADDLSRLIDSANAPIFGVDCDGTVTEWNRKASEMLGYTKEETMGKHFVETFIQHEMQSAVLTVLSK
;
A
#
# COMPACT_ATOMS: atom_id res chain seq x y z
N GLU A 1 -5.63 -25.42 1.96
CA GLU A 1 -4.75 -25.33 0.76
C GLU A 1 -3.37 -25.88 1.08
N ILE A 2 -2.73 -26.57 0.13
CA ILE A 2 -1.37 -27.09 0.29
C ILE A 2 -0.46 -26.43 -0.75
N LEU A 3 0.62 -25.82 -0.29
CA LEU A 3 1.73 -25.39 -1.14
C LEU A 3 2.64 -26.59 -1.38
N LEU A 4 2.78 -27.00 -2.63
CA LEU A 4 3.67 -28.09 -3.02
C LEU A 4 4.90 -27.51 -3.71
N ASN A 5 6.07 -27.74 -3.13
CA ASN A 5 7.36 -27.50 -3.79
C ASN A 5 8.02 -28.84 -4.10
N ALA A 6 8.49 -29.03 -5.32
CA ALA A 6 9.17 -30.25 -5.73
C ALA A 6 10.48 -29.93 -6.44
N THR A 7 11.55 -30.66 -6.09
CA THR A 7 12.85 -30.54 -6.75
C THR A 7 13.36 -31.91 -7.19
N THR A 8 14.06 -31.94 -8.32
CA THR A 8 14.68 -33.17 -8.82
C THR A 8 15.90 -33.51 -7.98
N ARG A 9 15.97 -34.75 -7.48
CA ARG A 9 17.20 -35.30 -6.93
C ARG A 9 18.02 -35.85 -8.08
N ARG A 10 19.26 -35.37 -8.22
CA ARG A 10 20.18 -35.79 -9.27
C ARG A 10 21.33 -36.60 -8.68
N GLY A 11 21.75 -37.63 -9.41
CA GLY A 11 22.92 -38.43 -9.08
C GLY A 11 24.24 -37.75 -9.52
N PRO A 12 25.39 -38.40 -9.26
CA PRO A 12 26.71 -37.82 -9.51
C PRO A 12 26.98 -37.42 -10.96
N ASN A 13 26.29 -38.05 -11.93
CA ASN A 13 26.48 -37.79 -13.35
C ASN A 13 25.35 -36.90 -13.93
N GLY A 14 24.55 -36.26 -13.07
CA GLY A 14 23.46 -35.35 -13.46
C GLY A 14 22.14 -36.03 -13.84
N GLU A 15 22.10 -37.36 -13.80
CA GLU A 15 20.90 -38.17 -14.04
C GLU A 15 19.85 -37.95 -12.95
N VAL A 16 18.57 -37.87 -13.33
CA VAL A 16 17.48 -37.72 -12.37
C VAL A 16 17.27 -39.07 -11.68
N THR A 17 17.54 -39.12 -10.38
CA THR A 17 17.39 -40.32 -9.54
C THR A 17 16.11 -40.32 -8.70
N GLY A 18 15.37 -39.21 -8.70
CA GLY A 18 14.07 -39.11 -8.06
C GLY A 18 13.58 -37.66 -7.93
N VAL A 19 12.49 -37.49 -7.20
CA VAL A 19 11.90 -36.19 -6.87
C VAL A 19 11.71 -36.12 -5.37
N ILE A 20 12.07 -34.99 -4.76
CA ILE A 20 11.72 -34.66 -3.38
C ILE A 20 10.63 -33.60 -3.44
N GLY A 21 9.48 -33.90 -2.84
CA GLY A 21 8.38 -32.97 -2.66
C GLY A 21 8.21 -32.60 -1.20
N VAL A 22 7.94 -31.32 -0.93
CA VAL A 22 7.49 -30.83 0.37
C VAL A 22 6.10 -30.24 0.18
N GLY A 23 5.12 -30.78 0.89
CA GLY A 23 3.78 -30.22 1.00
C GLY A 23 3.66 -29.48 2.33
N GLN A 24 3.37 -28.19 2.27
CA GLN A 24 3.09 -27.37 3.44
C GLN A 24 1.60 -27.00 3.43
N ASP A 25 0.89 -27.29 4.52
CA ASP A 25 -0.44 -26.72 4.72
C ASP A 25 -0.28 -25.22 4.95
N ILE A 26 -0.93 -24.43 4.09
CA ILE A 26 -0.89 -22.97 4.12
C ILE A 26 -2.28 -22.38 4.34
N THR A 27 -3.27 -23.19 4.73
CA THR A 27 -4.67 -22.74 4.88
C THR A 27 -4.77 -21.53 5.82
N GLU A 28 -4.19 -21.64 7.02
CA GLU A 28 -4.22 -20.57 8.02
C GLU A 28 -3.52 -19.29 7.54
N ILE A 29 -2.34 -19.41 6.90
CA ILE A 29 -1.59 -18.27 6.36
C ILE A 29 -2.41 -17.57 5.28
N ARG A 30 -3.02 -18.36 4.37
CA ARG A 30 -3.87 -17.86 3.28
C ARG A 30 -5.09 -17.11 3.80
N GLU A 31 -5.76 -17.66 4.81
CA GLU A 31 -6.95 -17.03 5.41
C GLU A 31 -6.60 -15.68 6.04
N ILE A 32 -5.51 -15.60 6.80
CA ILE A 32 -5.07 -14.35 7.42
C ILE A 32 -4.68 -13.32 6.35
N THR A 33 -3.86 -13.70 5.36
CA THR A 33 -3.46 -12.79 4.28
C THR A 33 -4.66 -12.31 3.47
N SER A 34 -5.57 -13.22 3.12
CA SER A 34 -6.76 -12.87 2.33
C SER A 34 -7.69 -11.92 3.08
N GLU A 35 -7.86 -12.10 4.39
CA GLU A 35 -8.71 -11.19 5.17
C GLU A 35 -8.05 -9.81 5.32
N GLN A 36 -6.72 -9.75 5.52
CA GLN A 36 -5.97 -8.49 5.55
C GLN A 36 -6.09 -7.74 4.22
N GLU A 37 -5.93 -8.43 3.09
CA GLU A 37 -6.08 -7.85 1.76
C GLU A 37 -7.51 -7.35 1.53
N ARG A 38 -8.52 -8.13 1.94
CA ARG A 38 -9.93 -7.75 1.82
C ARG A 38 -10.24 -6.49 2.62
N VAL A 39 -9.80 -6.42 3.88
CA VAL A 39 -10.01 -5.25 4.74
C VAL A 39 -9.29 -4.03 4.18
N ALA A 40 -8.06 -4.18 3.66
CA ALA A 40 -7.32 -3.08 3.06
C ALA A 40 -7.99 -2.55 1.79
N ASP A 41 -8.49 -3.43 0.90
CA ASP A 41 -9.24 -3.05 -0.30
C ASP A 41 -10.56 -2.36 0.06
N ASP A 42 -11.31 -2.90 1.02
CA ASP A 42 -12.55 -2.28 1.50
C ASP A 42 -12.29 -0.86 2.04
N LEU A 43 -11.26 -0.67 2.87
CA LEU A 43 -10.89 0.65 3.39
C LEU A 43 -10.47 1.61 2.28
N SER A 44 -9.65 1.15 1.33
CA SER A 44 -9.22 1.96 0.18
C SER A 44 -10.42 2.43 -0.64
N ARG A 45 -11.37 1.53 -0.92
CA ARG A 45 -12.62 1.86 -1.64
C ARG A 45 -13.51 2.82 -0.88
N LEU A 46 -13.59 2.70 0.45
CA LEU A 46 -14.36 3.64 1.27
C LEU A 46 -13.77 5.05 1.20
N ILE A 47 -12.44 5.18 1.28
CA ILE A 47 -11.74 6.46 1.16
C ILE A 47 -11.95 7.05 -0.24
N ASP A 48 -11.83 6.24 -1.29
CA ASP A 48 -11.98 6.68 -2.68
C ASP A 48 -13.41 7.03 -3.09
N SER A 49 -14.41 6.40 -2.47
CA SER A 49 -15.83 6.68 -2.73
C SER A 49 -16.38 7.82 -1.86
N ALA A 50 -15.62 8.32 -0.90
CA ALA A 50 -16.03 9.42 -0.06
C ALA A 50 -16.25 10.69 -0.90
N ASN A 51 -17.38 11.39 -0.64
CA ASN A 51 -17.71 12.63 -1.35
C ASN A 51 -16.98 13.87 -0.79
N ALA A 52 -15.94 13.66 0.01
CA ALA A 52 -15.11 14.72 0.58
C ALA A 52 -13.64 14.47 0.21
N PRO A 53 -12.84 15.53 -0.01
CA PRO A 53 -11.39 15.41 -0.14
C PRO A 53 -10.80 14.77 1.11
N ILE A 54 -10.09 13.67 0.93
CA ILE A 54 -9.33 12.99 1.98
C ILE A 54 -7.90 12.91 1.50
N PHE A 55 -6.98 13.41 2.32
CA PHE A 55 -5.55 13.25 2.12
C PHE A 55 -4.88 13.05 3.48
N GLY A 56 -3.76 12.32 3.45
CA GLY A 56 -2.93 12.02 4.61
C GLY A 56 -1.56 12.67 4.45
N VAL A 57 -1.00 13.15 5.55
CA VAL A 57 0.39 13.62 5.62
C VAL A 57 1.10 12.93 6.78
N ASP A 58 2.39 12.66 6.63
CA ASP A 58 3.23 12.16 7.72
C ASP A 58 3.75 13.29 8.62
N CYS A 59 4.54 12.92 9.64
CA CYS A 59 5.14 13.85 10.60
C CYS A 59 6.08 14.88 9.94
N ASP A 60 6.65 14.55 8.79
CA ASP A 60 7.52 15.43 8.02
C ASP A 60 6.71 16.27 7.00
N GLY A 61 5.37 16.19 7.04
CA GLY A 61 4.48 16.93 6.17
C GLY A 61 4.40 16.37 4.75
N THR A 62 4.91 15.16 4.51
CA THR A 62 4.89 14.49 3.21
C THR A 62 3.55 13.82 2.98
N VAL A 63 2.96 14.00 1.79
CA VAL A 63 1.67 13.39 1.42
C VAL A 63 1.81 11.87 1.33
N THR A 64 1.01 11.16 2.13
CA THR A 64 0.96 9.69 2.22
C THR A 64 -0.35 9.11 1.67
N GLU A 65 -1.41 9.90 1.58
CA GLU A 65 -2.68 9.46 1.02
C GLU A 65 -3.35 10.60 0.24
N TRP A 66 -4.06 10.24 -0.83
CA TRP A 66 -4.75 11.19 -1.69
C TRP A 66 -5.92 10.51 -2.40
N ASN A 67 -7.15 10.78 -1.97
CA ASN A 67 -8.33 10.15 -2.55
C ASN A 67 -8.77 10.81 -3.87
N ARG A 68 -9.62 10.11 -4.63
CA ARG A 68 -10.18 10.62 -5.89
C ARG A 68 -10.80 12.01 -5.77
N LYS A 69 -11.55 12.27 -4.68
CA LYS A 69 -12.22 13.56 -4.49
C LYS A 69 -11.23 14.71 -4.26
N ALA A 70 -10.11 14.45 -3.59
CA ALA A 70 -9.03 15.41 -3.44
C ALA A 70 -8.41 15.75 -4.80
N SER A 71 -8.21 14.77 -5.69
CA SER A 71 -7.74 15.04 -7.05
C SER A 71 -8.72 15.90 -7.85
N GLU A 72 -10.01 15.61 -7.78
CA GLU A 72 -11.04 16.39 -8.48
C GLU A 72 -11.15 17.83 -7.95
N MET A 73 -11.06 18.03 -6.63
CA MET A 73 -11.25 19.35 -6.03
C MET A 73 -9.99 20.22 -6.06
N LEU A 74 -8.82 19.64 -5.82
CA LEU A 74 -7.55 20.37 -5.72
C LEU A 74 -6.80 20.41 -7.05
N GLY A 75 -7.19 19.58 -8.02
CA GLY A 75 -6.65 19.61 -9.38
C GLY A 75 -5.32 18.88 -9.58
N TYR A 76 -4.86 18.12 -8.58
CA TYR A 76 -3.62 17.35 -8.63
C TYR A 76 -3.91 15.84 -8.54
N THR A 77 -3.30 15.04 -9.40
CA THR A 77 -3.50 13.57 -9.34
C THR A 77 -2.75 12.97 -8.15
N LYS A 78 -3.16 11.77 -7.71
CA LYS A 78 -2.46 11.04 -6.65
C LYS A 78 -0.97 10.86 -6.99
N GLU A 79 -0.66 10.53 -8.23
CA GLU A 79 0.72 10.32 -8.69
C GLU A 79 1.56 11.60 -8.61
N GLU A 80 0.93 12.76 -8.77
CA GLU A 80 1.58 14.06 -8.67
C GLU A 80 1.75 14.54 -7.23
N THR A 81 0.96 14.06 -6.28
CA THR A 81 0.98 14.54 -4.89
C THR A 81 1.74 13.64 -3.94
N MET A 82 1.69 12.32 -4.16
CA MET A 82 2.31 11.34 -3.28
C MET A 82 3.83 11.58 -3.12
N GLY A 83 4.30 11.55 -1.88
CA GLY A 83 5.72 11.75 -1.57
C GLY A 83 6.22 13.19 -1.64
N LYS A 84 5.34 14.17 -1.88
CA LYS A 84 5.70 15.61 -1.85
C LYS A 84 5.34 16.26 -0.53
N HIS A 85 6.08 17.31 -0.16
CA HIS A 85 5.79 18.09 1.04
C HIS A 85 4.52 18.93 0.83
N PHE A 86 3.47 18.65 1.61
CA PHE A 86 2.13 19.21 1.41
C PHE A 86 2.11 20.74 1.53
N VAL A 87 2.69 21.25 2.63
CA VAL A 87 2.68 22.69 2.93
C VAL A 87 3.49 23.49 1.91
N GLU A 88 4.68 23.02 1.55
CA GLU A 88 5.56 23.73 0.63
C GLU A 88 5.01 23.76 -0.81
N THR A 89 4.36 22.67 -1.23
CA THR A 89 3.96 22.48 -2.63
C THR A 89 2.57 23.02 -2.94
N PHE A 90 1.61 22.88 -2.01
CA PHE A 90 0.19 23.12 -2.30
C PHE A 90 -0.43 24.27 -1.49
N ILE A 91 0.25 24.76 -0.44
CA ILE A 91 -0.26 25.86 0.39
C ILE A 91 0.41 27.17 0.01
N GLN A 92 -0.39 28.22 -0.14
CA GLN A 92 0.09 29.58 -0.40
C GLN A 92 0.99 30.05 0.74
N HIS A 93 2.08 30.75 0.38
CA HIS A 93 3.16 31.14 1.31
C HIS A 93 2.66 31.89 2.57
N GLU A 94 1.60 32.68 2.46
CA GLU A 94 1.00 33.40 3.60
C GLU A 94 0.32 32.47 4.62
N MET A 95 -0.19 31.32 4.16
CA MET A 95 -0.92 30.35 4.97
C MET A 95 -0.03 29.22 5.51
N GLN A 96 1.19 29.05 5.00
CA GLN A 96 2.08 27.94 5.36
C GLN A 96 2.37 27.89 6.86
N SER A 97 2.65 29.03 7.50
CA SER A 97 2.97 29.09 8.93
C SER A 97 1.77 28.67 9.81
N ALA A 98 0.55 29.05 9.40
CA ALA A 98 -0.68 28.66 10.08
C ALA A 98 -0.94 27.15 9.93
N VAL A 99 -0.76 26.59 8.72
CA VAL A 99 -0.97 25.16 8.46
C VAL A 99 0.08 24.30 9.18
N LEU A 100 1.36 24.69 9.17
CA LEU A 100 2.42 23.99 9.92
C LEU A 100 2.11 23.91 11.41
N THR A 101 1.57 24.98 11.99
CA THR A 101 1.20 25.02 13.42
C THR A 101 0.07 24.03 13.75
N VAL A 102 -0.83 23.75 12.81
CA VAL A 102 -1.91 22.78 12.98
C VAL A 102 -1.39 21.34 12.81
N LEU A 103 -0.47 21.13 11.88
CA LEU A 103 0.13 19.81 11.62
C LEU A 103 1.17 19.40 12.68
N SER A 104 1.80 20.37 13.36
CA SER A 104 2.80 20.13 14.40
C SER A 104 2.23 19.97 15.81
N LYS A 105 0.92 19.83 15.97
CA LYS A 105 0.22 19.65 17.25
C LYS A 105 -0.24 18.21 17.43
#